data_AF-A0A6N8GYJ0-F1
#
_entry.id   AF-A0A6N8GYJ0-F1
#
_cell.length_a   1.000
_cell.length_b   1.000
_cell.length_c   1.000
_cell.angle_alpha   90.00
_cell.angle_beta   90.00
_cell.angle_gamma   90.00
#
_symmetry.space_group_name_H-M   'P 1'
#
loop_
_entity.id
_entity.type
_entity.pdbx_description
1 polymer ?
#
loop_
_entity_poly.entity_id
_entity_poly.type
_entity_poly.pdbx_seq_one_letter_code
_entity_poly.pdbx_strand_id
1 'polypeptide(L)'
;MDYNATRSFTMTLAHRAVGDIRRGGFRQLRNYVDMCSSLAKRPQQKDFFAYAQKALQRTDSCYYSLVHNLLDTVDEDRLCTVGVNMGFGGLIYGASEMKKQADVDGKPFSWITAAHCGDPALPALVAAAEKKGSFVWVLDATEGDPSEAASLAKAFPKCAFGVLTAPEALTPDRVAQLAECLNVVVLPLLQSPELTPDVCHAARALKAKQMLYMLTVLVDDTCAEEALQDDWMESVAQEARLCMYARRPGISPEKSEVLRRGIVAGRLETGKPVLLLDWDADITYLNHRISDNTVWGSALQEGQTFPLQLHTGE
;
A
#
# COMPACT_ATOMS: atom_id res chain seq x y z
N MET A 1 -19.44 -17.66 -2.03
CA MET A 1 -18.49 -17.97 -0.94
C MET A 1 -18.74 -16.94 0.14
N ASP A 2 -18.96 -17.37 1.39
CA ASP A 2 -19.15 -16.42 2.50
C ASP A 2 -17.84 -15.66 2.75
N TYR A 3 -17.88 -14.34 2.53
CA TYR A 3 -16.73 -13.46 2.71
C TYR A 3 -16.15 -13.56 4.12
N ASN A 4 -16.99 -13.61 5.15
CA ASN A 4 -16.54 -13.56 6.54
C ASN A 4 -15.80 -14.85 6.93
N ALA A 5 -16.33 -16.01 6.56
CA ALA A 5 -15.68 -17.30 6.77
C ALA A 5 -14.33 -17.37 6.05
N THR A 6 -14.27 -17.00 4.77
CA THR A 6 -13.02 -17.05 4.01
C THR A 6 -12.00 -16.03 4.51
N ARG A 7 -12.42 -14.80 4.86
CA ARG A 7 -11.52 -13.80 5.44
C ARG A 7 -10.91 -14.29 6.75
N SER A 8 -11.71 -14.91 7.62
CA SER A 8 -11.24 -15.44 8.91
C SER A 8 -10.23 -16.57 8.72
N PHE A 9 -10.47 -17.46 7.75
CA PHE A 9 -9.52 -18.49 7.37
C PHE A 9 -8.21 -17.91 6.81
N THR A 10 -8.31 -16.93 5.90
CA THR A 10 -7.14 -16.22 5.34
C THR A 10 -6.34 -15.51 6.43
N MET A 11 -7.01 -14.90 7.42
CA MET A 11 -6.33 -14.27 8.57
C MET A 11 -5.55 -15.30 9.40
N THR A 12 -6.15 -16.45 9.67
CA THR A 12 -5.48 -17.54 10.40
C THR A 12 -4.25 -18.04 9.65
N LEU A 13 -4.35 -18.19 8.32
CA LEU A 13 -3.21 -18.55 7.47
C LEU A 13 -2.12 -17.47 7.47
N ALA A 14 -2.50 -16.18 7.47
CA ALA A 14 -1.55 -15.07 7.51
C ALA A 14 -0.71 -15.08 8.80
N HIS A 15 -1.34 -15.19 9.97
CA HIS A 15 -0.61 -15.31 11.25
C HIS A 15 0.32 -16.50 11.27
N ARG A 16 -0.19 -17.66 10.83
CA ARG A 16 0.65 -18.86 10.75
C ARG A 16 1.85 -18.65 9.84
N ALA A 17 1.64 -18.03 8.67
CA ALA A 17 2.72 -17.75 7.73
C ALA A 17 3.77 -16.82 8.33
N VAL A 18 3.36 -15.74 9.00
CA VAL A 18 4.30 -14.82 9.68
C VAL A 18 5.11 -15.56 10.74
N GLY A 19 4.45 -16.34 11.61
CA GLY A 19 5.13 -17.13 12.64
C GLY A 19 6.07 -18.20 12.08
N ASP A 20 5.72 -18.82 10.95
CA ASP A 20 6.56 -19.81 10.27
C ASP A 20 7.75 -19.15 9.57
N ILE A 21 7.58 -17.97 8.96
CA ILE A 21 8.67 -17.20 8.32
C ILE A 21 9.64 -16.67 9.37
N ARG A 22 9.16 -16.16 10.51
CA ARG A 22 10.03 -15.73 11.63
C ARG A 22 10.91 -16.87 12.16
N ARG A 23 10.39 -18.10 12.22
CA ARG A 23 11.11 -19.27 12.75
C ARG A 23 11.97 -20.00 11.71
N GLY A 24 11.44 -20.21 10.52
CA GLY A 24 12.05 -21.01 9.46
C GLY A 24 12.68 -20.21 8.33
N GLY A 25 12.66 -18.88 8.44
CA GLY A 25 13.30 -17.95 7.52
C GLY A 25 12.82 -18.10 6.07
N PHE A 26 13.76 -17.84 5.16
CA PHE A 26 13.49 -17.79 3.72
C PHE A 26 12.84 -19.03 3.12
N ARG A 27 13.17 -20.21 3.66
CA ARG A 27 12.60 -21.46 3.17
C ARG A 27 11.09 -21.48 3.36
N GLN A 28 10.61 -21.00 4.51
CA GLN A 28 9.16 -20.96 4.76
C GLN A 28 8.48 -19.93 3.87
N LEU A 29 9.09 -18.75 3.66
CA LEU A 29 8.55 -17.77 2.73
C LEU A 29 8.34 -18.36 1.33
N ARG A 30 9.34 -19.09 0.80
CA ARG A 30 9.21 -19.80 -0.49
C ARG A 30 8.12 -20.87 -0.47
N ASN A 31 8.07 -21.69 0.58
CA ASN A 31 7.03 -22.72 0.72
C ASN A 31 5.62 -22.12 0.67
N TYR A 32 5.40 -20.98 1.35
CA TYR A 32 4.11 -20.29 1.32
C TYR A 32 3.78 -19.73 -0.05
N VAL A 33 4.75 -19.14 -0.74
CA VAL A 33 4.57 -18.65 -2.11
C VAL A 33 4.25 -19.80 -3.07
N ASP A 34 4.96 -20.93 -2.98
CA ASP A 34 4.71 -22.11 -3.80
C ASP A 34 3.34 -22.73 -3.51
N MET A 35 2.96 -22.82 -2.23
CA MET A 35 1.64 -23.29 -1.82
C MET A 35 0.54 -22.38 -2.39
N CYS A 36 0.64 -21.06 -2.21
CA CYS A 36 -0.34 -20.12 -2.74
C CYS A 36 -0.38 -20.14 -4.28
N SER A 37 0.75 -20.32 -4.96
CA SER A 37 0.84 -20.52 -6.41
C SER A 37 0.05 -21.75 -6.86
N SER A 38 0.17 -22.87 -6.15
CA SER A 38 -0.58 -24.10 -6.45
C SER A 38 -2.09 -23.95 -6.27
N LEU A 39 -2.51 -23.05 -5.36
CA LEU A 39 -3.92 -22.76 -5.08
C LEU A 39 -4.50 -21.66 -5.97
N ALA A 40 -3.65 -20.92 -6.70
CA ALA A 40 -4.06 -19.82 -7.56
C ALA A 40 -4.90 -20.32 -8.73
N LYS A 41 -6.15 -19.84 -8.80
CA LYS A 41 -7.11 -20.29 -9.83
C LYS A 41 -7.12 -19.38 -11.05
N ARG A 42 -6.82 -18.09 -10.87
CA ARG A 42 -6.95 -17.08 -11.92
C ARG A 42 -5.61 -16.75 -12.57
N PRO A 43 -5.59 -16.40 -13.88
CA PRO A 43 -4.37 -15.97 -14.57
C PRO A 43 -3.63 -14.86 -13.82
N GLN A 44 -4.34 -13.83 -13.32
CA GLN A 44 -3.71 -12.75 -12.56
C GLN A 44 -2.96 -13.24 -11.32
N GLN A 45 -3.57 -14.14 -10.56
CA GLN A 45 -2.98 -14.69 -9.35
C GLN A 45 -1.75 -15.54 -9.69
N LYS A 46 -1.86 -16.36 -10.74
CA LYS A 46 -0.74 -17.19 -11.21
C LYS A 46 0.44 -16.34 -11.66
N ASP A 47 0.19 -15.26 -12.38
CA ASP A 47 1.25 -14.37 -12.85
C ASP A 47 1.95 -13.64 -11.68
N PHE A 48 1.18 -13.18 -10.68
CA PHE A 48 1.74 -12.61 -9.45
C PHE A 48 2.64 -13.62 -8.73
N PHE A 49 2.16 -14.85 -8.52
CA PHE A 49 2.96 -15.87 -7.84
C PHE A 49 4.16 -16.31 -8.67
N ALA A 50 4.07 -16.37 -10.01
CA ALA A 50 5.22 -16.64 -10.87
C ALA A 50 6.31 -15.57 -10.71
N TYR A 51 5.91 -14.29 -10.62
CA TYR A 51 6.84 -13.20 -10.34
C TYR A 51 7.45 -13.31 -8.94
N ALA A 52 6.63 -13.56 -7.91
CA ALA A 52 7.10 -13.76 -6.54
C ALA A 52 8.08 -14.95 -6.43
N GLN A 53 7.77 -16.08 -7.09
CA GLN A 53 8.64 -17.24 -7.18
C GLN A 53 9.97 -16.88 -7.83
N LYS A 54 9.95 -16.17 -8.97
CA LYS A 54 11.19 -15.73 -9.64
C LYS A 54 12.02 -14.80 -8.74
N ALA A 55 11.39 -13.85 -8.05
CA ALA A 55 12.07 -12.94 -7.14
C ALA A 55 12.68 -13.65 -5.92
N LEU A 56 12.03 -14.71 -5.43
CA LEU A 56 12.49 -15.51 -4.28
C LEU A 56 13.38 -16.70 -4.66
N GLN A 57 13.53 -17.05 -5.94
CA GLN A 57 14.50 -18.06 -6.37
C GLN A 57 15.94 -17.54 -6.28
N ARG A 58 16.11 -16.22 -6.38
CA ARG A 58 17.39 -15.54 -6.20
C ARG A 58 17.83 -15.59 -4.74
N THR A 59 18.93 -16.27 -4.46
CA THR A 59 19.49 -16.36 -3.09
C THR A 59 20.09 -15.06 -2.59
N ASP A 60 20.38 -14.12 -3.50
CA ASP A 60 20.86 -12.76 -3.26
C ASP A 60 19.73 -11.72 -3.24
N SER A 61 18.46 -12.16 -3.24
CA SER A 61 17.31 -11.27 -3.33
C SER A 61 17.19 -10.35 -2.10
N CYS A 62 17.13 -9.04 -2.33
CA CYS A 62 16.88 -8.04 -1.29
C CYS A 62 15.53 -8.25 -0.59
N TYR A 63 14.58 -8.96 -1.22
CA TYR A 63 13.31 -9.33 -0.59
C TYR A 63 13.50 -10.12 0.71
N TYR A 64 14.61 -10.86 0.85
CA TYR A 64 14.90 -11.57 2.09
C TYR A 64 15.06 -10.61 3.27
N SER A 65 15.99 -9.65 3.16
CA SER A 65 16.25 -8.69 4.23
C SER A 65 15.06 -7.76 4.42
N LEU A 66 14.38 -7.36 3.35
CA LEU A 66 13.20 -6.50 3.41
C LEU A 66 12.03 -7.16 4.16
N VAL A 67 11.72 -8.42 3.86
CA VAL A 67 10.65 -9.15 4.55
C VAL A 67 11.00 -9.34 6.02
N HIS A 68 12.23 -9.78 6.34
CA HIS A 68 12.64 -9.94 7.73
C HIS A 68 12.58 -8.61 8.50
N ASN A 69 13.11 -7.54 7.92
CA ASN A 69 13.07 -6.22 8.54
C ASN A 69 11.63 -5.76 8.80
N LEU A 70 10.69 -6.01 7.90
CA LEU A 70 9.28 -5.71 8.12
C LEU A 70 8.69 -6.57 9.24
N LEU A 71 8.93 -7.87 9.22
CA LEU A 71 8.45 -8.79 10.26
C LEU A 71 9.02 -8.47 11.64
N ASP A 72 10.22 -7.91 11.74
CA ASP A 72 10.85 -7.61 13.02
C ASP A 72 10.48 -6.22 13.57
N THR A 73 10.06 -5.30 12.70
CA THR A 73 9.80 -3.90 13.09
C THR A 73 8.33 -3.53 13.16
N VAL A 74 7.46 -4.26 12.46
CA VAL A 74 6.02 -4.00 12.42
C VAL A 74 5.29 -5.02 13.29
N ASP A 75 4.25 -4.55 13.97
CA ASP A 75 3.34 -5.41 14.71
C ASP A 75 2.71 -6.49 13.80
N GLU A 76 2.65 -7.73 14.30
CA GLU A 76 2.17 -8.87 13.50
C GLU A 76 0.69 -8.73 13.16
N ASP A 77 -0.15 -8.37 14.14
CA ASP A 77 -1.59 -8.25 13.95
C ASP A 77 -1.92 -7.15 12.93
N ARG A 78 -1.17 -6.05 12.96
CA ARG A 78 -1.25 -4.99 11.96
C ARG A 78 -0.86 -5.47 10.56
N LEU A 79 0.27 -6.16 10.44
CA LEU A 79 0.75 -6.64 9.14
C LEU A 79 -0.25 -7.63 8.54
N CYS A 80 -0.76 -8.57 9.33
CA CYS A 80 -1.78 -9.52 8.90
C CYS A 80 -3.10 -8.81 8.55
N THR A 81 -3.54 -7.86 9.38
CA THR A 81 -4.80 -7.13 9.15
C THR A 81 -4.77 -6.33 7.86
N VAL A 82 -3.75 -5.49 7.66
CA VAL A 82 -3.59 -4.71 6.43
C VAL A 82 -3.41 -5.62 5.23
N GLY A 83 -2.53 -6.62 5.32
CA GLY A 83 -2.25 -7.54 4.21
C GLY A 83 -3.49 -8.31 3.75
N VAL A 84 -4.32 -8.78 4.69
CA VAL A 84 -5.58 -9.49 4.38
C VAL A 84 -6.65 -8.53 3.86
N ASN A 85 -6.80 -7.34 4.45
CA ASN A 85 -7.80 -6.37 4.00
C ASN A 85 -7.50 -5.85 2.58
N MET A 86 -6.24 -5.49 2.30
CA MET A 86 -5.83 -5.00 0.98
C MET A 86 -5.73 -6.13 -0.05
N GLY A 87 -4.99 -7.20 0.27
CA GLY A 87 -4.71 -8.29 -0.65
C GLY A 87 -5.93 -9.18 -0.90
N PHE A 88 -6.43 -9.85 0.14
CA PHE A 88 -7.60 -10.71 -0.02
C PHE A 88 -8.89 -9.92 -0.18
N GLY A 89 -9.14 -8.95 0.71
CA GLY A 89 -10.35 -8.13 0.71
C GLY A 89 -10.47 -7.28 -0.55
N GLY A 90 -9.47 -6.44 -0.84
CA GLY A 90 -9.44 -5.56 -2.01
C GLY A 90 -9.18 -6.31 -3.31
N LEU A 91 -7.96 -6.83 -3.49
CA LEU A 91 -7.46 -7.28 -4.79
C LEU A 91 -7.98 -8.64 -5.27
N ILE A 92 -8.42 -9.53 -4.37
CA ILE A 92 -8.88 -10.89 -4.72
C ILE A 92 -10.40 -11.00 -4.69
N TYR A 93 -10.99 -10.85 -3.51
CA TYR A 93 -12.43 -11.01 -3.32
C TYR A 93 -13.18 -9.80 -3.86
N GLY A 94 -12.86 -8.60 -3.36
CA GLY A 94 -13.56 -7.36 -3.68
C GLY A 94 -13.54 -7.03 -5.16
N ALA A 95 -12.34 -6.98 -5.75
CA ALA A 95 -12.14 -6.80 -7.18
C ALA A 95 -12.90 -7.84 -8.01
N SER A 96 -13.00 -9.09 -7.53
CA SER A 96 -13.81 -10.10 -8.21
C SER A 96 -15.31 -9.83 -8.15
N GLU A 97 -15.83 -9.41 -7.01
CA GLU A 97 -17.26 -9.17 -6.85
C GLU A 97 -17.68 -7.95 -7.69
N MET A 98 -16.88 -6.87 -7.64
CA MET A 98 -17.13 -5.68 -8.46
C MET A 98 -17.00 -5.99 -9.96
N LYS A 99 -16.00 -6.79 -10.37
CA LYS A 99 -15.84 -7.20 -11.76
C LYS A 99 -17.06 -7.93 -12.32
N LYS A 100 -17.70 -8.82 -11.55
CA LYS A 100 -18.91 -9.53 -12.01
C LYS A 100 -20.01 -8.55 -12.41
N GLN A 101 -20.15 -7.46 -11.65
CA GLN A 101 -21.15 -6.43 -11.93
C GLN A 101 -20.74 -5.60 -13.16
N ALA A 102 -19.47 -5.18 -13.21
CA ALA A 102 -18.90 -4.43 -14.32
C ALA A 102 -18.94 -5.17 -15.67
N ASP A 103 -18.74 -6.49 -15.68
CA ASP A 103 -18.83 -7.33 -16.88
C ASP A 103 -20.28 -7.41 -17.42
N VAL A 104 -21.29 -7.12 -16.59
CA VAL A 104 -22.71 -7.12 -16.97
C VAL A 104 -23.16 -5.73 -17.45
N ASP A 105 -22.79 -4.66 -16.77
CA ASP A 105 -23.27 -3.31 -17.06
C ASP A 105 -22.29 -2.46 -17.87
N GLY A 106 -21.06 -2.93 -18.09
CA GLY A 106 -20.00 -2.23 -18.79
C GLY A 106 -19.48 -0.99 -18.05
N LYS A 107 -19.80 -0.83 -16.77
CA LYS A 107 -19.44 0.37 -16.00
C LYS A 107 -18.07 0.23 -15.34
N PRO A 108 -17.34 1.36 -15.19
CA PRO A 108 -16.10 1.35 -14.46
C PRO A 108 -16.32 1.08 -12.97
N PHE A 109 -15.34 0.46 -12.33
CA PHE A 109 -15.33 0.19 -10.89
C PHE A 109 -13.94 0.41 -10.28
N SER A 110 -13.88 0.50 -8.95
CA SER A 110 -12.66 0.87 -8.24
C SER A 110 -12.46 0.01 -6.99
N TRP A 111 -11.31 -0.68 -6.92
CA TRP A 111 -10.91 -1.44 -5.73
C TRP A 111 -10.22 -0.57 -4.66
N ILE A 112 -9.75 0.60 -5.06
CA ILE A 112 -9.12 1.63 -4.23
C ILE A 112 -9.81 2.97 -4.46
N THR A 113 -10.08 3.73 -3.39
CA THR A 113 -10.81 5.00 -3.46
C THR A 113 -10.09 6.08 -2.64
N ALA A 114 -9.90 7.26 -3.25
CA ALA A 114 -9.37 8.45 -2.58
C ALA A 114 -10.50 9.27 -1.95
N ALA A 115 -10.26 9.83 -0.76
CA ALA A 115 -11.20 10.71 -0.08
C ALA A 115 -10.44 11.71 0.82
N HIS A 116 -11.08 12.81 1.22
CA HIS A 116 -10.54 13.64 2.30
C HIS A 116 -10.80 12.99 3.66
N CYS A 117 -9.78 13.00 4.51
CA CYS A 117 -9.94 12.64 5.91
C CYS A 117 -10.86 13.65 6.60
N GLY A 118 -11.78 13.16 7.42
CA GLY A 118 -12.71 14.02 8.16
C GLY A 118 -14.01 14.38 7.44
N ASP A 119 -14.20 14.00 6.17
CA ASP A 119 -15.47 14.27 5.49
C ASP A 119 -16.65 13.61 6.26
N PRO A 120 -17.66 14.38 6.71
CA PRO A 120 -18.82 13.84 7.43
C PRO A 120 -19.61 12.77 6.67
N ALA A 121 -19.55 12.76 5.34
CA ALA A 121 -20.20 11.75 4.49
C ALA A 121 -19.39 10.45 4.40
N LEU A 122 -18.10 10.47 4.75
CA LEU A 122 -17.17 9.35 4.56
C LEU A 122 -17.64 8.04 5.22
N PRO A 123 -18.15 8.01 6.48
CA PRO A 123 -18.63 6.76 7.06
C PRO A 123 -19.76 6.11 6.27
N ALA A 124 -20.70 6.92 5.73
CA ALA A 124 -21.80 6.41 4.92
C ALA A 124 -21.30 5.87 3.57
N LEU A 125 -20.33 6.56 2.95
CA LEU A 125 -19.70 6.14 1.70
C LEU A 125 -18.93 4.82 1.87
N VAL A 126 -18.13 4.68 2.94
CA VAL A 126 -17.41 3.45 3.26
C VAL A 126 -18.38 2.30 3.51
N ALA A 127 -19.45 2.52 4.26
CA ALA A 127 -20.47 1.50 4.51
C ALA A 127 -21.18 1.04 3.21
N ALA A 128 -21.42 1.96 2.27
CA ALA A 128 -22.00 1.63 0.97
C ALA A 128 -21.01 0.88 0.07
N ALA A 129 -19.74 1.26 0.09
CA ALA A 129 -18.67 0.63 -0.68
C ALA A 129 -18.36 -0.79 -0.17
N GLU A 130 -18.33 -1.00 1.15
CA GLU A 130 -18.08 -2.31 1.78
C GLU A 130 -19.12 -3.33 1.32
N LYS A 131 -20.40 -2.93 1.25
CA LYS A 131 -21.50 -3.78 0.72
C LYS A 131 -21.30 -4.17 -0.74
N LYS A 132 -20.58 -3.38 -1.51
CA LYS A 132 -20.24 -3.63 -2.92
C LYS A 132 -18.89 -4.35 -3.08
N GLY A 133 -18.18 -4.63 -2.00
CA GLY A 133 -16.88 -5.30 -2.02
C GLY A 133 -15.69 -4.36 -2.25
N SER A 134 -15.84 -3.05 -2.03
CA SER A 134 -14.70 -2.12 -2.03
C SER A 134 -14.25 -1.84 -0.59
N PHE A 135 -12.98 -2.11 -0.31
CA PHE A 135 -12.42 -2.14 1.05
C PHE A 135 -11.16 -1.29 1.21
N VAL A 136 -10.60 -0.71 0.15
CA VAL A 136 -9.31 -0.02 0.22
C VAL A 136 -9.51 1.47 -0.02
N TRP A 137 -9.03 2.27 0.93
CA TRP A 137 -9.21 3.71 0.94
C TRP A 137 -7.87 4.41 1.17
N VAL A 138 -7.67 5.53 0.49
CA VAL A 138 -6.55 6.45 0.78
C VAL A 138 -7.15 7.80 1.16
N LEU A 139 -6.86 8.22 2.39
CA LEU A 139 -7.41 9.41 3.00
C LEU A 139 -6.37 10.53 2.95
N ASP A 140 -6.76 11.66 2.39
CA ASP A 140 -5.95 12.88 2.45
C ASP A 140 -6.19 13.62 3.76
N ALA A 141 -5.18 13.61 4.63
CA ALA A 141 -5.09 14.35 5.86
C ALA A 141 -3.87 15.29 5.85
N THR A 142 -3.48 15.80 4.68
CA THR A 142 -2.35 16.73 4.54
C THR A 142 -2.67 18.12 5.09
N GLU A 143 -3.91 18.59 4.93
CA GLU A 143 -4.38 19.86 5.49
C GLU A 143 -5.21 19.68 6.79
N GLY A 144 -5.52 18.44 7.18
CA GLY A 144 -6.41 18.10 8.29
C GLY A 144 -5.73 17.39 9.46
N ASP A 145 -6.54 16.88 10.41
CA ASP A 145 -6.04 16.05 11.50
C ASP A 145 -6.03 14.57 11.08
N PRO A 146 -4.84 13.92 10.94
CA PRO A 146 -4.77 12.53 10.54
C PRO A 146 -5.44 11.57 11.54
N SER A 147 -5.59 11.96 12.82
CA SER A 147 -6.23 11.12 13.83
C SER A 147 -7.73 10.92 13.60
N GLU A 148 -8.38 11.74 12.78
CA GLU A 148 -9.79 11.55 12.39
C GLU A 148 -10.00 10.23 11.64
N ALA A 149 -8.97 9.72 10.97
CA ALA A 149 -8.98 8.40 10.35
C ALA A 149 -9.19 7.27 11.37
N ALA A 150 -8.81 7.45 12.64
CA ALA A 150 -8.87 6.39 13.66
C ALA A 150 -10.32 5.97 13.95
N SER A 151 -11.24 6.93 14.07
CA SER A 151 -12.67 6.64 14.29
C SER A 151 -13.27 5.85 13.13
N LEU A 152 -12.93 6.23 11.90
CA LEU A 152 -13.35 5.52 10.70
C LEU A 152 -12.76 4.10 10.64
N ALA A 153 -11.46 3.97 10.91
CA ALA A 153 -10.76 2.69 10.88
C ALA A 153 -11.33 1.69 11.90
N LYS A 154 -11.68 2.16 13.11
CA LYS A 154 -12.36 1.36 14.15
C LYS A 154 -13.77 0.93 13.73
N ALA A 155 -14.51 1.81 13.06
CA ALA A 155 -15.87 1.51 12.58
C ALA A 155 -15.86 0.47 11.43
N PHE A 156 -14.81 0.45 10.61
CA PHE A 156 -14.70 -0.41 9.42
C PHE A 156 -13.45 -1.31 9.45
N PRO A 157 -13.37 -2.30 10.36
CA PRO A 157 -12.16 -3.11 10.59
C PRO A 157 -11.78 -4.02 9.41
N LYS A 158 -12.67 -4.19 8.43
CA LYS A 158 -12.43 -4.99 7.21
C LYS A 158 -11.87 -4.15 6.07
N CYS A 159 -11.93 -2.82 6.18
CA CYS A 159 -11.31 -1.91 5.24
C CYS A 159 -9.84 -1.69 5.60
N ALA A 160 -9.00 -1.38 4.61
CA ALA A 160 -7.63 -0.90 4.79
C ALA A 160 -7.60 0.59 4.46
N PHE A 161 -6.97 1.38 5.33
CA PHE A 161 -6.88 2.83 5.19
C PHE A 161 -5.42 3.27 5.08
N GLY A 162 -5.02 3.80 3.93
CA GLY A 162 -3.81 4.60 3.80
C GLY A 162 -4.12 6.03 4.25
N VAL A 163 -3.35 6.59 5.18
CA VAL A 163 -3.55 7.96 5.67
C VAL A 163 -2.38 8.82 5.19
N LEU A 164 -2.62 9.62 4.16
CA LEU A 164 -1.66 10.57 3.62
C LEU A 164 -1.64 11.81 4.49
N THR A 165 -0.47 12.18 5.01
CA THR A 165 -0.39 13.30 5.96
C THR A 165 0.98 13.96 5.92
N ALA A 166 1.01 15.25 6.29
CA ALA A 166 2.25 15.98 6.42
C ALA A 166 3.06 15.43 7.62
N PRO A 167 4.39 15.24 7.51
CA PRO A 167 5.21 14.72 8.61
C PRO A 167 5.05 15.49 9.93
N GLU A 168 4.97 16.82 9.87
CA GLU A 168 4.78 17.71 11.02
C GLU A 168 3.44 17.50 11.74
N ALA A 169 2.43 16.94 11.06
CA ALA A 169 1.14 16.63 11.66
C ALA A 169 1.18 15.36 12.52
N LEU A 170 2.23 14.53 12.42
CA LEU A 170 2.39 13.25 13.14
C LEU A 170 3.00 13.44 14.53
N THR A 171 2.30 14.18 15.38
CA THR A 171 2.66 14.33 16.79
C THR A 171 2.52 12.99 17.55
N PRO A 172 3.21 12.79 18.68
CA PRO A 172 3.13 11.55 19.45
C PRO A 172 1.70 11.13 19.83
N ASP A 173 0.84 12.08 20.17
CA ASP A 173 -0.56 11.81 20.54
C ASP A 173 -1.40 11.35 19.34
N ARG A 174 -1.21 11.96 18.16
CA ARG A 174 -1.88 11.56 16.92
C ARG A 174 -1.40 10.18 16.47
N VAL A 175 -0.09 9.94 16.55
CA VAL A 175 0.50 8.62 16.29
C VAL A 175 -0.07 7.57 17.24
N ALA A 176 -0.23 7.89 18.53
CA ALA A 176 -0.82 6.98 19.50
C ALA A 176 -2.28 6.62 19.15
N GLN A 177 -3.10 7.59 18.73
CA GLN A 177 -4.48 7.35 18.30
C GLN A 177 -4.56 6.45 17.06
N LEU A 178 -3.70 6.69 16.06
CA LEU A 178 -3.63 5.85 14.86
C LEU A 178 -3.10 4.44 15.16
N ALA A 179 -2.19 4.31 16.13
CA ALA A 179 -1.64 3.03 16.56
C ALA A 179 -2.70 2.09 17.16
N GLU A 180 -3.83 2.60 17.64
CA GLU A 180 -4.95 1.77 18.11
C GLU A 180 -5.68 1.03 16.97
N CYS A 181 -5.43 1.39 15.71
CA CYS A 181 -6.13 0.86 14.54
C CYS A 181 -5.23 -0.05 13.72
N LEU A 182 -5.43 -1.37 13.76
CA LEU A 182 -4.60 -2.36 13.05
C LEU A 182 -4.71 -2.30 11.52
N ASN A 183 -5.75 -1.66 11.00
CA ASN A 183 -6.07 -1.57 9.58
C ASN A 183 -5.64 -0.23 8.93
N VAL A 184 -4.76 0.52 9.61
CA VAL A 184 -4.20 1.79 9.13
C VAL A 184 -2.75 1.61 8.68
N VAL A 185 -2.43 2.17 7.52
CA VAL A 185 -1.09 2.41 7.01
C VAL A 185 -0.87 3.92 6.96
N VAL A 186 0.18 4.42 7.60
CA VAL A 186 0.49 5.86 7.56
C VAL A 186 1.39 6.14 6.36
N LEU A 187 1.08 7.21 5.62
CA LEU A 187 1.78 7.64 4.43
C LEU A 187 2.30 9.07 4.64
N PRO A 188 3.43 9.28 5.35
CA PRO A 188 4.02 10.60 5.47
C PRO A 188 4.40 11.13 4.08
N LEU A 189 3.84 12.27 3.70
CA LEU A 189 4.01 12.88 2.38
C LEU A 189 5.21 13.84 2.37
N LEU A 190 6.24 13.49 1.62
CA LEU A 190 7.44 14.29 1.39
C LEU A 190 7.31 15.02 0.06
N GLN A 191 7.69 16.30 0.07
CA GLN A 191 7.63 17.15 -1.12
C GLN A 191 8.82 16.95 -2.08
N SER A 192 9.89 16.32 -1.61
CA SER A 192 11.14 16.06 -2.34
C SER A 192 11.84 14.85 -1.69
N PRO A 193 12.87 14.24 -2.33
CA PRO A 193 13.68 13.20 -1.72
C PRO A 193 14.64 13.78 -0.64
N GLU A 194 14.06 14.35 0.42
CA GLU A 194 14.79 14.93 1.55
C GLU A 194 14.22 14.43 2.88
N LEU A 195 15.10 13.98 3.78
CA LEU A 195 14.74 13.60 5.15
C LEU A 195 14.93 14.80 6.08
N THR A 196 13.91 15.66 6.14
CA THR A 196 13.89 16.76 7.10
C THR A 196 13.81 16.24 8.54
N PRO A 197 14.14 17.07 9.56
CA PRO A 197 13.96 16.68 10.96
C PRO A 197 12.55 16.19 11.30
N ASP A 198 11.52 16.81 10.71
CA ASP A 198 10.12 16.43 10.94
C ASP A 198 9.80 15.06 10.34
N VAL A 199 10.34 14.73 9.16
CA VAL A 199 10.23 13.38 8.59
C VAL A 199 10.87 12.34 9.51
N CYS A 200 12.09 12.61 9.98
CA CYS A 200 12.80 11.69 10.88
C CYS A 200 12.05 11.52 12.21
N HIS A 201 11.51 12.59 12.78
CA HIS A 201 10.70 12.51 14.01
C HIS A 201 9.42 11.70 13.80
N ALA A 202 8.69 11.96 12.72
CA ALA A 202 7.48 11.23 12.37
C ALA A 202 7.76 9.73 12.16
N ALA A 203 8.78 9.40 11.36
CA ALA A 203 9.17 8.02 11.09
C ALA A 203 9.56 7.27 12.37
N ARG A 204 10.33 7.90 13.26
CA ARG A 204 10.71 7.32 14.55
C ARG A 204 9.53 7.13 15.48
N ALA A 205 8.57 8.07 15.50
CA ALA A 205 7.35 7.93 16.30
C ALA A 205 6.50 6.74 15.83
N LEU A 206 6.33 6.59 14.51
CA LEU A 206 5.62 5.46 13.90
C LEU A 206 6.32 4.12 14.17
N LYS A 207 7.64 4.08 14.02
CA LYS A 207 8.49 2.92 14.31
C LYS A 207 8.45 2.51 15.78
N ALA A 208 8.45 3.47 16.70
CA ALA A 208 8.35 3.21 18.14
C ALA A 208 7.00 2.57 18.53
N LYS A 209 5.95 2.76 17.72
CA LYS A 209 4.65 2.11 17.86
C LYS A 209 4.49 0.86 16.97
N GLN A 210 5.58 0.39 16.35
CA GLN A 210 5.60 -0.75 15.42
C GLN A 210 4.52 -0.64 14.33
N MET A 211 4.25 0.58 13.87
CA MET A 211 3.25 0.84 12.85
C MET A 211 3.75 0.43 11.46
N LEU A 212 2.81 0.10 10.58
CA LEU A 212 3.08 -0.05 9.16
C LEU A 212 2.96 1.33 8.52
N TYR A 213 4.06 1.82 7.94
CA TYR A 213 4.09 3.10 7.25
C TYR A 213 5.05 3.06 6.07
N MET A 214 4.87 4.04 5.19
CA MET A 214 5.63 4.17 3.96
C MET A 214 5.87 5.63 3.66
N LEU A 215 7.14 6.04 3.59
CA LEU A 215 7.46 7.40 3.17
C LEU A 215 6.99 7.56 1.73
N THR A 216 6.16 8.57 1.48
CA THR A 216 5.56 8.83 0.18
C THR A 216 6.18 10.09 -0.38
N VAL A 217 6.99 9.96 -1.42
CA VAL A 217 7.83 11.05 -1.94
C VAL A 217 7.27 11.51 -3.28
N LEU A 218 6.97 12.80 -3.36
CA LEU A 218 6.63 13.44 -4.62
C LEU A 218 7.89 13.68 -5.45
N VAL A 219 7.81 13.30 -6.73
CA VAL A 219 8.94 13.38 -7.66
C VAL A 219 8.54 14.16 -8.91
N ASP A 220 9.39 15.10 -9.31
CA ASP A 220 9.32 15.83 -10.57
C ASP A 220 10.60 15.69 -11.39
N ASP A 221 10.70 16.44 -12.50
CA ASP A 221 11.84 16.41 -13.42
C ASP A 221 13.17 16.78 -12.76
N THR A 222 13.14 17.55 -11.67
CA THR A 222 14.34 18.08 -11.02
C THR A 222 14.96 17.09 -10.05
N CYS A 223 14.16 16.21 -9.45
CA CYS A 223 14.62 15.30 -8.39
C CYS A 223 14.47 13.80 -8.73
N ALA A 224 14.06 13.44 -9.95
CA ALA A 224 13.84 12.04 -10.34
C ALA A 224 15.10 11.17 -10.24
N GLU A 225 16.26 11.68 -10.65
CA GLU A 225 17.53 10.96 -10.52
C GLU A 225 18.01 10.87 -9.08
N GLU A 226 17.90 11.96 -8.32
CA GLU A 226 18.26 12.03 -6.90
C GLU A 226 17.48 10.99 -6.09
N ALA A 227 16.18 10.87 -6.35
CA ALA A 227 15.31 9.88 -5.73
C ALA A 227 15.74 8.42 -5.98
N LEU A 228 16.64 8.14 -6.92
CA LEU A 228 17.14 6.79 -7.21
C LEU A 228 18.58 6.54 -6.73
N GLN A 229 19.27 7.57 -6.23
CA GLN A 229 20.64 7.46 -5.75
C GLN A 229 20.75 6.59 -4.50
N ASP A 230 21.88 5.92 -4.35
CA ASP A 230 22.13 5.00 -3.23
C ASP A 230 22.17 5.75 -1.89
N ASP A 231 22.81 6.92 -1.82
CA ASP A 231 22.90 7.73 -0.59
C ASP A 231 21.51 8.11 -0.03
N TRP A 232 20.58 8.48 -0.91
CA TRP A 232 19.19 8.74 -0.55
C TRP A 232 18.52 7.47 -0.01
N MET A 233 18.68 6.34 -0.71
CA MET A 233 18.10 5.05 -0.31
C MET A 233 18.62 4.55 1.03
N GLU A 234 19.91 4.70 1.28
CA GLU A 234 20.55 4.36 2.54
C GLU A 234 20.01 5.22 3.68
N SER A 235 19.81 6.52 3.44
CA SER A 235 19.20 7.44 4.40
C SER A 235 17.76 7.02 4.73
N VAL A 236 16.94 6.76 3.70
CA VAL A 236 15.57 6.25 3.88
C VAL A 236 15.58 4.92 4.66
N ALA A 237 16.52 4.01 4.39
CA ALA A 237 16.58 2.71 5.05
C ALA A 237 16.80 2.78 6.57
N GLN A 238 17.36 3.88 7.09
CA GLN A 238 17.52 4.11 8.52
C GLN A 238 16.17 4.41 9.18
N GLU A 239 15.32 5.14 8.47
CA GLU A 239 14.06 5.67 9.01
C GLU A 239 12.84 4.88 8.57
N ALA A 240 12.86 4.15 7.45
CA ALA A 240 11.72 3.42 6.91
C ALA A 240 12.14 2.15 6.16
N ARG A 241 11.21 1.20 6.02
CA ARG A 241 11.42 -0.04 5.24
C ARG A 241 10.72 0.00 3.88
N LEU A 242 9.80 0.93 3.72
CA LEU A 242 8.94 1.09 2.56
C LEU A 242 9.02 2.55 2.10
N CYS A 243 9.19 2.75 0.80
CA CYS A 243 9.15 4.07 0.18
C CYS A 243 8.32 3.99 -1.10
N MET A 244 7.38 4.91 -1.25
CA MET A 244 6.54 5.04 -2.43
C MET A 244 6.87 6.33 -3.15
N TYR A 245 7.08 6.24 -4.45
CA TYR A 245 7.20 7.40 -5.31
C TYR A 245 5.90 7.68 -6.01
N ALA A 246 5.52 8.96 -6.03
CA ALA A 246 4.38 9.47 -6.76
C ALA A 246 4.80 10.66 -7.63
N ARG A 247 4.29 10.73 -8.85
CA ARG A 247 4.68 11.80 -9.80
C ARG A 247 3.96 13.10 -9.43
N ARG A 248 4.70 14.21 -9.41
CA ARG A 248 4.06 15.53 -9.46
C ARG A 248 3.38 15.74 -10.82
N PRO A 249 2.23 16.43 -10.86
CA PRO A 249 1.66 16.90 -12.11
C PRO A 249 2.70 17.69 -12.92
N GLY A 250 2.87 17.34 -14.20
CA GLY A 250 3.78 18.03 -15.10
C GLY A 250 5.18 17.40 -15.26
N ILE A 251 5.49 16.28 -14.59
CA ILE A 251 6.70 15.52 -14.87
C ILE A 251 6.72 15.05 -16.34
N SER A 252 7.89 15.11 -16.97
CA SER A 252 8.10 14.65 -18.34
C SER A 252 7.96 13.12 -18.47
N PRO A 253 7.48 12.61 -19.62
CA PRO A 253 7.41 11.18 -19.88
C PRO A 253 8.77 10.48 -19.72
N GLU A 254 9.86 11.13 -20.15
CA GLU A 254 11.21 10.59 -20.06
C GLU A 254 11.63 10.37 -18.60
N LYS A 255 11.40 11.36 -17.72
CA LYS A 255 11.74 11.27 -16.30
C LYS A 255 10.84 10.30 -15.56
N SER A 256 9.56 10.25 -15.90
CA SER A 256 8.63 9.25 -15.34
C SER A 256 9.07 7.81 -15.67
N GLU A 257 9.57 7.57 -16.89
CA GLU A 257 10.11 6.26 -17.29
C GLU A 257 11.46 5.95 -16.65
N VAL A 258 12.34 6.94 -16.45
CA VAL A 258 13.57 6.77 -15.65
C VAL A 258 13.23 6.31 -14.23
N LEU A 259 12.29 7.02 -13.58
CA LEU A 259 11.83 6.69 -12.24
C LEU A 259 11.26 5.26 -12.17
N ARG A 260 10.35 4.92 -13.11
CA ARG A 260 9.75 3.59 -13.19
C ARG A 260 10.80 2.48 -13.34
N ARG A 261 11.74 2.63 -14.27
CA ARG A 261 12.81 1.65 -14.49
C ARG A 261 13.70 1.51 -13.27
N GLY A 262 14.05 2.61 -12.62
CA GLY A 262 14.83 2.61 -11.38
C GLY A 262 14.15 1.85 -10.25
N ILE A 263 12.85 2.06 -10.04
CA ILE A 263 12.07 1.35 -9.01
C ILE A 263 11.99 -0.15 -9.34
N VAL A 264 11.71 -0.52 -10.60
CA VAL A 264 11.64 -1.93 -11.01
C VAL A 264 12.99 -2.63 -10.86
N ALA A 265 14.08 -2.00 -11.32
CA ALA A 265 15.43 -2.52 -11.17
C ALA A 265 15.81 -2.64 -9.69
N GLY A 266 15.46 -1.66 -8.86
CA GLY A 266 15.69 -1.69 -7.41
C GLY A 266 14.99 -2.85 -6.70
N ARG A 267 13.80 -3.23 -7.18
CA ARG A 267 13.05 -4.40 -6.68
C ARG A 267 13.61 -5.73 -7.19
N LEU A 268 14.04 -5.81 -8.44
CA LEU A 268 14.27 -7.08 -9.13
C LEU A 268 15.73 -7.45 -9.36
N GLU A 269 16.58 -6.46 -9.55
CA GLU A 269 17.89 -6.62 -10.17
C GLU A 269 19.02 -6.24 -9.22
N THR A 270 19.04 -4.95 -8.83
CA THR A 270 20.13 -4.34 -8.06
C THR A 270 19.96 -4.53 -6.56
N GLY A 271 18.70 -4.65 -6.09
CA GLY A 271 18.37 -4.86 -4.70
C GLY A 271 18.63 -3.62 -3.84
N LYS A 272 17.58 -2.87 -3.53
CA LYS A 272 17.66 -1.69 -2.66
C LYS A 272 17.39 -2.04 -1.18
N PRO A 273 17.96 -1.30 -0.23
CA PRO A 273 17.74 -1.53 1.21
C PRO A 273 16.33 -1.16 1.69
N VAL A 274 15.51 -0.58 0.81
CA VAL A 274 14.13 -0.16 1.02
C VAL A 274 13.26 -0.80 -0.07
N LEU A 275 12.06 -1.26 0.29
CA LEU A 275 11.11 -1.75 -0.71
C LEU A 275 10.45 -0.55 -1.40
N LEU A 276 10.80 -0.35 -2.67
CA LEU A 276 10.28 0.73 -3.49
C LEU A 276 8.93 0.36 -4.13
N LEU A 277 7.96 1.24 -4.00
CA LEU A 277 6.67 1.18 -4.68
C LEU A 277 6.48 2.38 -5.60
N ASP A 278 5.70 2.15 -6.65
CA ASP A 278 5.38 3.14 -7.66
C ASP A 278 3.88 3.42 -7.61
N TRP A 279 3.47 4.55 -7.03
CA TRP A 279 2.05 4.90 -6.87
C TRP A 279 1.31 4.84 -8.21
N ASP A 280 1.87 5.48 -9.23
CA ASP A 280 1.22 5.65 -10.52
C ASP A 280 1.26 4.34 -11.32
N ALA A 281 2.44 3.73 -11.47
CA ALA A 281 2.62 2.58 -12.34
C ALA A 281 2.16 1.26 -11.71
N ASP A 282 2.34 1.05 -10.40
CA ASP A 282 1.93 -0.20 -9.76
C ASP A 282 0.39 -0.26 -9.66
N ILE A 283 -0.28 0.86 -9.38
CA ILE A 283 -1.75 0.89 -9.33
C ILE A 283 -2.34 0.76 -10.73
N THR A 284 -1.76 1.45 -11.72
CA THR A 284 -2.14 1.26 -13.14
C THR A 284 -1.94 -0.19 -13.59
N TYR A 285 -0.84 -0.82 -13.18
CA TYR A 285 -0.59 -2.24 -13.45
C TYR A 285 -1.68 -3.12 -12.82
N LEU A 286 -2.00 -2.90 -11.55
CA LEU A 286 -3.04 -3.68 -10.85
C LEU A 286 -4.42 -3.48 -11.49
N ASN A 287 -4.79 -2.25 -11.85
CA ASN A 287 -6.07 -1.95 -12.52
C ASN A 287 -6.22 -2.74 -13.82
N HIS A 288 -5.25 -2.64 -14.74
CA HIS A 288 -5.28 -3.39 -16.00
C HIS A 288 -5.34 -4.90 -15.79
N ARG A 289 -4.68 -5.43 -14.76
CA ARG A 289 -4.71 -6.86 -14.47
C ARG A 289 -6.08 -7.31 -13.95
N ILE A 290 -6.73 -6.49 -13.14
CA ILE A 290 -8.07 -6.78 -12.61
C ILE A 290 -9.10 -6.78 -13.74
N SER A 291 -9.20 -5.66 -14.47
CA SER A 291 -10.17 -5.47 -15.57
C SER A 291 -9.87 -4.17 -16.33
N ASP A 292 -10.20 -4.13 -17.61
CA ASP A 292 -10.14 -2.89 -18.41
C ASP A 292 -11.10 -1.81 -17.90
N ASN A 293 -12.14 -2.21 -17.16
CA ASN A 293 -13.10 -1.32 -16.51
C ASN A 293 -12.63 -0.82 -15.13
N THR A 294 -11.39 -1.11 -14.70
CA THR A 294 -10.90 -0.71 -13.38
C THR A 294 -10.30 0.68 -13.42
N VAL A 295 -10.80 1.60 -12.60
CA VAL A 295 -10.33 2.99 -12.50
C VAL A 295 -10.07 3.39 -11.05
N TRP A 296 -9.43 4.54 -10.84
CA TRP A 296 -9.41 5.17 -9.53
C TRP A 296 -10.80 5.59 -9.06
N GLY A 297 -11.14 5.24 -7.81
CA GLY A 297 -12.32 5.77 -7.15
C GLY A 297 -12.00 7.13 -6.55
N SER A 298 -12.94 8.07 -6.66
CA SER A 298 -12.87 9.36 -5.99
C SER A 298 -14.15 9.61 -5.22
N ALA A 299 -14.01 9.87 -3.92
CA ALA A 299 -15.05 10.39 -3.04
C ALA A 299 -14.78 11.86 -2.68
N LEU A 300 -13.99 12.55 -3.50
CA LEU A 300 -13.71 13.98 -3.34
C LEU A 300 -14.92 14.79 -3.80
N GLN A 301 -15.23 15.86 -3.08
CA GLN A 301 -16.27 16.81 -3.44
C GLN A 301 -15.82 17.68 -4.63
N GLU A 302 -16.78 18.35 -5.26
CA GLU A 302 -16.48 19.22 -6.40
C GLU A 302 -15.50 20.34 -5.99
N GLY A 303 -14.39 20.47 -6.74
CA GLY A 303 -13.33 21.44 -6.47
C GLY A 303 -12.25 20.98 -5.48
N GLN A 304 -12.40 19.80 -4.86
CA GLN A 304 -11.36 19.21 -4.03
C GLN A 304 -10.27 18.54 -4.88
N THR A 305 -9.02 18.66 -4.43
CA THR A 305 -7.85 18.04 -5.05
C THR A 305 -7.31 16.93 -4.16
N PHE A 306 -6.55 16.02 -4.76
CA PHE A 306 -5.81 14.99 -4.03
C PHE A 306 -4.31 15.20 -4.26
N PRO A 307 -3.44 15.03 -3.24
CA PRO A 307 -2.01 15.32 -3.39
C PRO A 307 -1.26 14.38 -4.35
N LEU A 308 -1.82 13.20 -4.63
CA LEU A 308 -1.24 12.21 -5.54
C LEU A 308 -2.07 12.14 -6.83
N GLN A 309 -1.46 11.74 -7.94
CA GLN A 309 -2.21 11.59 -9.20
C GLN A 309 -3.26 10.49 -9.09
N LEU A 310 -4.49 10.81 -9.47
CA LEU A 310 -5.59 9.85 -9.58
C LEU A 310 -5.88 9.66 -11.06
N HIS A 311 -5.58 8.48 -11.60
CA HIS A 311 -6.01 8.11 -12.94
C HIS A 311 -7.48 7.66 -12.92
N THR A 312 -8.37 8.65 -12.77
CA THR A 312 -9.81 8.47 -12.97
C THR A 312 -10.02 8.34 -14.48
N GLY A 313 -10.46 7.17 -14.96
CA GLY A 313 -10.55 6.91 -16.40
C GLY A 313 -11.30 8.01 -17.15
N GLU A 314 -10.71 8.46 -18.26
CA GLU A 314 -11.40 9.20 -19.33
C GLU A 314 -11.86 8.22 -20.42
#